data_AF-A0A2V7R9V7-F1
#
_entry.id   AF-A0A2V7R9V7-F1
#
_cell.length_a   1.000
_cell.length_b   1.000
_cell.length_c   1.000
_cell.angle_alpha   90.00
_cell.angle_beta   90.00
_cell.angle_gamma   90.00
#
_symmetry.space_group_name_H-M   'P 1'
#
loop_
_entity.id
_entity.type
_entity.pdbx_description
1 polymer ?
#
loop_
_entity_poly.entity_id
_entity_poly.type
_entity_poly.pdbx_seq_one_letter_code
_entity_poly.pdbx_strand_id
1 'polypeptide(L)'
;MNTARHLSLALGAVAAVLIAAACHDAASPQDTITAGILPGHNKGGSQCADFRLTGGGRVDKPEPETGKSPPSSHDFATFGFQARPDAACPFNMAGSGNIEWNEHLETQYGGGFAFHGQVTLFSTPNDGTETNPQCGRFGGFGRLNPHNGPTEEDVSFEVNHACDVDEPGVGQDHIYMRIGPLADGSIYFRHSLLSGGNIQWHRLTGNN
;
A
#
# COMPACT_ATOMS: atom_id res chain seq x y z
N MET A 1 29.55 -76.18 -27.71
CA MET A 1 29.48 -76.97 -26.46
C MET A 1 30.00 -76.07 -25.35
N ASN A 2 29.09 -75.41 -24.63
CA ASN A 2 28.50 -75.85 -23.33
C ASN A 2 29.26 -75.15 -22.19
N THR A 3 28.73 -74.04 -21.67
CA THR A 3 27.75 -73.89 -20.54
C THR A 3 28.37 -74.01 -19.15
N ALA A 4 28.25 -72.93 -18.38
CA ALA A 4 27.74 -72.83 -16.98
C ALA A 4 28.39 -71.60 -16.31
N ARG A 5 27.65 -70.52 -16.02
CA ARG A 5 26.97 -70.20 -14.73
C ARG A 5 27.89 -70.30 -13.51
N HIS A 6 28.02 -69.23 -12.73
CA HIS A 6 27.73 -69.19 -11.29
C HIS A 6 27.79 -67.74 -10.73
N LEU A 7 26.80 -67.42 -9.88
CA LEU A 7 26.72 -66.26 -8.99
C LEU A 7 27.79 -66.35 -7.88
N SER A 8 28.29 -65.21 -7.35
CA SER A 8 28.05 -64.75 -5.96
C SER A 8 29.01 -63.65 -5.49
N LEU A 9 28.41 -62.62 -4.85
CA LEU A 9 28.86 -61.79 -3.72
C LEU A 9 30.30 -61.26 -3.62
N ALA A 10 30.43 -59.93 -3.55
CA ALA A 10 31.42 -59.27 -2.70
C ALA A 10 30.83 -57.97 -2.09
N LEU A 11 31.00 -57.85 -0.77
CA LEU A 11 30.54 -56.78 0.10
C LEU A 11 31.28 -55.45 -0.14
N GLY A 12 30.58 -54.34 0.14
CA GLY A 12 31.05 -53.36 1.12
C GLY A 12 31.73 -52.09 0.59
N ALA A 13 31.04 -50.96 0.76
CA ALA A 13 31.63 -49.72 1.25
C ALA A 13 30.52 -48.81 1.80
N VAL A 14 30.51 -48.63 3.11
CA VAL A 14 29.68 -47.63 3.82
C VAL A 14 30.37 -46.28 3.64
N ALA A 15 29.70 -45.31 3.06
CA ALA A 15 30.10 -43.90 3.15
C ALA A 15 29.00 -43.15 3.88
N ALA A 16 29.22 -42.90 5.17
CA ALA A 16 28.42 -41.97 5.96
C ALA A 16 28.69 -40.56 5.45
N VAL A 17 27.72 -39.97 4.75
CA VAL A 17 27.75 -38.54 4.45
C VAL A 17 27.32 -37.82 5.72
N LEU A 18 28.29 -37.19 6.39
CA LEU A 18 28.04 -36.14 7.38
C LEU A 18 27.36 -34.97 6.66
N ILE A 19 26.04 -34.88 6.74
CA ILE A 19 25.33 -33.66 6.36
C ILE A 19 25.58 -32.67 7.50
N ALA A 20 26.56 -31.80 7.28
CA ALA A 20 26.77 -30.63 8.11
C ALA A 20 25.47 -29.81 8.09
N ALA A 21 24.88 -29.63 9.27
CA ALA A 21 23.82 -28.69 9.51
C ALA A 21 24.34 -27.29 9.18
N ALA A 22 23.91 -26.75 8.04
CA ALA A 22 23.72 -25.32 7.89
C ALA A 22 22.22 -25.10 7.96
N CYS A 23 21.70 -24.91 9.18
CA CYS A 23 20.54 -24.06 9.37
C CYS A 23 20.94 -22.66 8.89
N HIS A 24 20.94 -22.44 7.59
CA HIS A 24 20.44 -21.17 7.09
C HIS A 24 18.94 -21.36 7.14
N ASP A 25 18.32 -20.81 8.18
CA ASP A 25 16.95 -20.37 8.05
C ASP A 25 16.93 -19.56 6.77
N ALA A 26 16.37 -20.17 5.72
CA ALA A 26 16.09 -19.49 4.48
C ALA A 26 15.33 -18.25 4.92
N ALA A 27 15.88 -17.07 4.64
CA ALA A 27 15.08 -15.87 4.63
C ALA A 27 13.85 -16.23 3.81
N SER A 28 12.70 -16.34 4.47
CA SER A 28 11.44 -16.57 3.77
C SER A 28 11.38 -15.51 2.66
N PRO A 29 11.01 -15.91 1.43
CA PRO A 29 10.88 -14.95 0.36
C PRO A 29 10.00 -13.80 0.86
N GLN A 30 10.50 -12.58 0.72
CA GLN A 30 9.69 -11.36 0.85
C GLN A 30 8.39 -11.63 0.08
N ASP A 31 7.25 -11.49 0.75
CA ASP A 31 5.95 -11.57 0.09
C ASP A 31 6.00 -10.58 -1.08
N THR A 32 6.16 -11.14 -2.28
CA THR A 32 6.05 -10.38 -3.51
C THR A 32 4.61 -9.92 -3.52
N ILE A 33 4.38 -8.60 -3.43
CA ILE A 33 3.04 -8.02 -3.59
C ILE A 33 2.50 -8.59 -4.89
N THR A 34 1.59 -9.56 -4.77
CA THR A 34 1.01 -10.22 -5.93
C THR A 34 0.01 -9.23 -6.48
N ALA A 35 0.35 -8.62 -7.61
CA ALA A 35 -0.59 -7.83 -8.41
C ALA A 35 -1.89 -8.63 -8.54
N GLY A 36 -2.93 -8.17 -7.83
CA GLY A 36 -4.24 -8.79 -7.79
C GLY A 36 -4.96 -8.68 -6.44
N ILE A 37 -4.26 -8.64 -5.31
CA ILE A 37 -4.89 -8.58 -3.99
C ILE A 37 -4.01 -7.76 -3.04
N LEU A 38 -4.27 -6.46 -2.96
CA LEU A 38 -3.73 -5.67 -1.85
C LEU A 38 -4.49 -6.06 -0.56
N PRO A 39 -3.83 -6.19 0.61
CA PRO A 39 -4.48 -6.66 1.82
C PRO A 39 -5.69 -5.79 2.21
N GLY A 40 -6.73 -6.39 2.78
CA GLY A 40 -7.87 -5.63 3.29
C GLY A 40 -7.49 -4.83 4.54
N HIS A 41 -7.18 -3.54 4.39
CA HIS A 41 -6.74 -2.65 5.48
C HIS A 41 -7.89 -2.12 6.38
N ASN A 42 -8.84 -2.99 6.73
CA ASN A 42 -10.04 -2.64 7.49
C ASN A 42 -9.91 -2.88 9.01
N LYS A 43 -8.74 -3.33 9.50
CA LYS A 43 -8.55 -3.66 10.92
C LYS A 43 -8.17 -2.39 11.71
N GLY A 44 -9.04 -2.02 12.63
CA GLY A 44 -8.87 -0.88 13.52
C GLY A 44 -7.71 -1.08 14.49
N GLY A 45 -6.59 -0.48 14.15
CA GLY A 45 -5.44 -0.28 15.02
C GLY A 45 -4.64 0.88 14.47
N SER A 46 -4.31 1.85 15.31
CA SER A 46 -3.49 2.99 14.92
C SER A 46 -2.55 3.33 16.08
N GLN A 47 -1.27 3.43 15.78
CA GLN A 47 -0.26 3.90 16.72
C GLN A 47 0.11 5.34 16.34
N CYS A 48 0.55 6.13 17.32
CA CYS A 48 1.13 7.43 17.01
C CYS A 48 2.32 7.22 16.05
N ALA A 49 2.53 8.15 15.12
CA ALA A 49 3.61 8.08 14.15
C ALA A 49 4.76 9.03 14.49
N ASP A 50 6.01 8.62 14.25
CA ASP A 50 7.22 9.43 14.38
C ASP A 50 7.82 9.84 13.02
N PHE A 51 6.97 9.88 11.99
CA PHE A 51 7.34 10.14 10.60
C PHE A 51 6.34 11.06 9.92
N ARG A 52 6.69 11.59 8.75
CA ARG A 52 5.77 12.25 7.82
C ARG A 52 5.77 11.51 6.49
N LEU A 53 4.69 11.69 5.75
CA LEU A 53 4.58 11.25 4.37
C LEU A 53 4.36 12.43 3.44
N THR A 54 4.96 12.36 2.27
CA THR A 54 4.58 13.16 1.11
C THR A 54 4.43 12.24 -0.07
N GLY A 55 3.58 12.57 -1.02
CA GLY A 55 3.48 11.75 -2.20
C GLY A 55 2.57 12.35 -3.23
N GLY A 56 2.56 11.73 -4.39
CA GLY A 56 1.67 12.10 -5.46
C GLY A 56 1.88 11.18 -6.64
N GLY A 57 0.84 11.01 -7.41
CA GLY A 57 0.90 10.05 -8.49
C GLY A 57 -0.43 9.82 -9.14
N ARG A 58 -0.49 8.65 -9.76
CA ARG A 58 -1.59 8.18 -10.55
C ARG A 58 -1.87 6.73 -10.21
N VAL A 59 -3.15 6.40 -10.19
CA VAL A 59 -3.67 5.05 -9.99
C VAL A 59 -4.69 4.77 -11.08
N ASP A 60 -4.48 3.69 -11.82
CA ASP A 60 -5.25 3.31 -13.00
C ASP A 60 -6.18 2.13 -12.72
N LYS A 61 -7.19 1.98 -13.59
CA LYS A 61 -8.00 0.76 -13.68
C LYS A 61 -7.49 -0.16 -14.81
N PRO A 62 -7.73 -1.49 -14.73
CA PRO A 62 -8.29 -2.19 -13.58
C PRO A 62 -7.32 -2.24 -12.39
N GLU A 63 -7.88 -2.22 -11.18
CA GLU A 63 -7.12 -2.33 -9.94
C GLU A 63 -6.90 -3.82 -9.61
N PRO A 64 -5.76 -4.22 -9.01
CA PRO A 64 -4.54 -3.46 -8.74
C PRO A 64 -3.44 -3.83 -9.76
N GLU A 65 -3.55 -3.34 -11.00
CA GLU A 65 -2.53 -3.56 -12.03
C GLU A 65 -1.58 -2.35 -12.15
N THR A 66 -0.30 -2.60 -12.48
CA THR A 66 0.73 -1.56 -12.69
C THR A 66 0.65 -0.90 -14.07
N GLY A 67 -0.41 -1.17 -14.84
CA GLY A 67 -0.63 -0.64 -16.18
C GLY A 67 -1.11 0.80 -16.17
N LYS A 68 -0.52 1.64 -17.01
CA LYS A 68 -0.98 3.02 -17.22
C LYS A 68 -1.92 3.08 -18.41
N SER A 69 -3.19 3.38 -18.16
CA SER A 69 -4.18 3.62 -19.22
C SER A 69 -3.83 4.89 -20.03
N PRO A 70 -4.20 4.97 -21.31
CA PRO A 70 -3.99 6.20 -22.08
C PRO A 70 -4.80 7.35 -21.45
N PRO A 71 -4.29 8.59 -21.38
CA PRO A 71 -5.03 9.72 -20.81
C PRO A 71 -6.43 9.93 -21.39
N SER A 72 -6.63 9.57 -22.67
CA SER A 72 -7.92 9.67 -23.35
C SER A 72 -8.98 8.68 -22.86
N SER A 73 -8.63 7.66 -22.07
CA SER A 73 -9.64 6.74 -21.50
C SER A 73 -10.26 7.27 -20.21
N HIS A 74 -9.61 8.24 -19.56
CA HIS A 74 -10.04 8.77 -18.26
C HIS A 74 -10.17 7.71 -17.14
N ASP A 75 -9.65 6.50 -17.34
CA ASP A 75 -9.73 5.37 -16.41
C ASP A 75 -8.66 5.44 -15.31
N PHE A 76 -8.48 6.61 -14.71
CA PHE A 76 -7.46 6.85 -13.71
C PHE A 76 -7.86 7.95 -12.73
N ALA A 77 -7.18 7.96 -11.59
CA ALA A 77 -7.21 9.06 -10.64
C ALA A 77 -5.80 9.56 -10.43
N THR A 78 -5.70 10.86 -10.18
CA THR A 78 -4.43 11.50 -9.80
C THR A 78 -4.55 12.05 -8.39
N PHE A 79 -3.43 12.09 -7.68
CA PHE A 79 -3.43 12.61 -6.32
C PHE A 79 -2.10 13.26 -5.97
N GLY A 80 -2.14 14.10 -4.94
CA GLY A 80 -0.97 14.68 -4.29
C GLY A 80 -1.28 14.92 -2.83
N PHE A 81 -0.33 14.68 -1.93
CA PHE A 81 -0.53 14.89 -0.51
C PHE A 81 0.76 15.18 0.25
N GLN A 82 0.56 15.81 1.40
CA GLN A 82 1.51 15.83 2.50
C GLN A 82 0.74 15.54 3.78
N ALA A 83 1.28 14.72 4.67
CA ALA A 83 0.63 14.38 5.93
C ALA A 83 1.69 14.09 7.00
N ARG A 84 1.47 14.59 8.21
CA ARG A 84 2.41 14.46 9.33
C ARG A 84 1.66 14.48 10.67
N PRO A 85 2.25 13.94 11.74
CA PRO A 85 1.74 14.13 13.09
C PRO A 85 2.00 15.58 13.54
N ASP A 86 1.11 16.11 14.38
CA ASP A 86 1.28 17.44 14.97
C ASP A 86 2.28 17.46 16.12
N ALA A 87 2.42 16.33 16.81
CA ALA A 87 3.37 16.12 17.89
C ALA A 87 4.02 14.75 17.74
N ALA A 88 5.25 14.60 18.26
CA ALA A 88 5.90 13.30 18.30
C ALA A 88 5.15 12.34 19.23
N CYS A 89 5.26 11.04 18.94
CA CYS A 89 4.81 9.96 19.81
C CYS A 89 5.26 10.14 21.28
N PRO A 90 4.50 9.62 22.27
CA PRO A 90 3.32 8.75 22.16
C PRO A 90 1.97 9.44 22.43
N PHE A 91 1.87 10.77 22.31
CA PHE A 91 0.80 11.50 23.01
C PHE A 91 -0.49 11.73 22.22
N ASN A 92 -0.49 11.79 20.89
CA ASN A 92 -1.71 11.96 20.09
C ASN A 92 -1.58 11.39 18.66
N MET A 93 -2.72 11.20 18.00
CA MET A 93 -2.83 10.89 16.56
C MET A 93 -3.31 12.11 15.76
N ALA A 94 -3.20 13.32 16.33
CA ALA A 94 -3.54 14.54 15.61
C ALA A 94 -2.52 14.72 14.49
N GLY A 95 -3.02 15.04 13.31
CA GLY A 95 -2.20 15.22 12.12
C GLY A 95 -2.55 16.50 11.39
N SER A 96 -1.59 16.97 10.61
CA SER A 96 -1.74 18.10 9.71
C SER A 96 -1.22 17.75 8.34
N GLY A 97 -1.71 18.46 7.33
CA GLY A 97 -1.42 18.15 5.93
C GLY A 97 -2.62 18.35 5.03
N ASN A 98 -2.45 18.10 3.74
CA ASN A 98 -3.50 18.23 2.74
C ASN A 98 -3.41 17.08 1.75
N ILE A 99 -4.54 16.73 1.14
CA ILE A 99 -4.63 15.81 0.01
C ILE A 99 -5.47 16.44 -1.10
N GLU A 100 -5.02 16.29 -2.33
CA GLU A 100 -5.80 16.50 -3.53
C GLU A 100 -6.00 15.16 -4.22
N TRP A 101 -7.23 14.88 -4.64
CA TRP A 101 -7.58 13.65 -5.35
C TRP A 101 -8.54 13.97 -6.49
N ASN A 102 -8.16 13.62 -7.72
CA ASN A 102 -8.99 13.83 -8.91
C ASN A 102 -9.33 12.47 -9.52
N GLU A 103 -10.60 12.10 -9.49
CA GLU A 103 -11.14 10.94 -10.19
C GLU A 103 -11.64 11.37 -11.57
N HIS A 104 -11.06 10.82 -12.62
CA HIS A 104 -11.39 11.20 -13.99
C HIS A 104 -12.45 10.32 -14.63
N LEU A 105 -12.73 9.13 -14.07
CA LEU A 105 -13.64 8.19 -14.70
C LEU A 105 -15.09 8.65 -14.60
N GLU A 106 -15.70 8.93 -15.75
CA GLU A 106 -17.06 9.47 -15.85
C GLU A 106 -18.17 8.57 -15.30
N THR A 107 -17.89 7.26 -15.14
CA THR A 107 -18.85 6.32 -14.53
C THR A 107 -18.80 6.31 -13.00
N GLN A 108 -17.85 7.03 -12.40
CA GLN A 108 -17.76 7.17 -10.94
C GLN A 108 -18.75 8.19 -10.40
N TYR A 109 -18.82 8.25 -9.06
CA TYR A 109 -19.63 9.24 -8.35
C TYR A 109 -19.48 10.63 -8.96
N GLY A 110 -20.61 11.26 -9.27
CA GLY A 110 -20.58 12.63 -9.78
C GLY A 110 -20.02 12.79 -11.19
N GLY A 111 -19.86 11.73 -11.99
CA GLY A 111 -19.19 11.85 -13.29
C GLY A 111 -17.66 11.94 -13.18
N GLY A 112 -17.09 11.48 -12.07
CA GLY A 112 -15.76 11.88 -11.63
C GLY A 112 -15.83 13.12 -10.73
N PHE A 113 -14.73 13.43 -10.06
CA PHE A 113 -14.71 14.53 -9.09
C PHE A 113 -13.30 15.01 -8.79
N ALA A 114 -13.20 16.25 -8.31
CA ALA A 114 -12.02 16.78 -7.63
C ALA A 114 -12.30 16.89 -6.13
N PHE A 115 -11.40 16.39 -5.30
CA PHE A 115 -11.49 16.42 -3.85
C PHE A 115 -10.27 17.13 -3.26
N HIS A 116 -10.49 18.07 -2.35
CA HIS A 116 -9.44 18.74 -1.57
C HIS A 116 -9.71 18.51 -0.08
N GLY A 117 -8.85 17.73 0.57
CA GLY A 117 -8.97 17.34 1.96
C GLY A 117 -7.92 17.99 2.86
N GLN A 118 -8.33 18.37 4.06
CA GLN A 118 -7.47 18.78 5.16
C GLN A 118 -7.26 17.58 6.09
N VAL A 119 -6.01 17.23 6.35
CA VAL A 119 -5.66 16.17 7.31
C VAL A 119 -5.87 16.70 8.72
N THR A 120 -6.53 15.90 9.55
CA THR A 120 -6.71 16.14 10.99
C THR A 120 -6.24 14.96 11.85
N LEU A 121 -6.04 13.79 11.24
CA LEU A 121 -5.57 12.58 11.88
C LEU A 121 -4.41 11.97 11.10
N PHE A 122 -3.38 11.51 11.81
CA PHE A 122 -2.22 10.83 11.24
C PHE A 122 -1.68 9.77 12.18
N SER A 123 -1.32 8.60 11.65
CA SER A 123 -0.91 7.44 12.45
C SER A 123 -0.14 6.40 11.63
N THR A 124 0.52 5.47 12.34
CA THR A 124 1.03 4.24 11.76
C THR A 124 -0.13 3.24 11.59
N PRO A 125 -0.33 2.64 10.41
CA PRO A 125 -1.29 1.55 10.24
C PRO A 125 -0.90 0.37 11.15
N ASN A 126 -1.89 -0.23 11.83
CA ASN A 126 -1.67 -1.44 12.64
C ASN A 126 -2.76 -2.47 12.31
N ASP A 127 -2.67 -3.04 11.12
CA ASP A 127 -3.59 -4.07 10.64
C ASP A 127 -2.94 -5.47 10.51
N GLY A 128 -1.63 -5.56 10.80
CA GLY A 128 -0.84 -6.78 10.77
C GLY A 128 -0.72 -7.39 9.37
N THR A 129 -1.07 -6.63 8.33
CA THR A 129 -1.06 -7.12 6.94
C THR A 129 0.31 -6.98 6.28
N GLU A 130 1.19 -6.18 6.88
CA GLU A 130 2.42 -5.76 6.27
C GLU A 130 3.56 -5.79 7.30
N THR A 131 4.64 -6.51 7.02
CA THR A 131 5.70 -6.81 8.01
C THR A 131 6.74 -5.70 8.17
N ASN A 132 6.91 -4.81 7.18
CA ASN A 132 7.85 -3.68 7.29
C ASN A 132 7.71 -2.50 6.28
N PRO A 133 6.55 -2.17 5.68
CA PRO A 133 6.50 -1.05 4.75
C PRO A 133 6.41 0.27 5.50
N GLN A 134 7.01 1.29 4.87
CA GLN A 134 6.96 2.66 5.30
C GLN A 134 5.59 3.28 4.96
N CYS A 135 4.56 2.79 5.66
CA CYS A 135 3.17 3.18 5.46
C CYS A 135 2.66 4.14 6.52
N GLY A 136 1.74 5.01 6.11
CA GLY A 136 0.98 5.90 6.98
C GLY A 136 -0.53 5.77 6.75
N ARG A 137 -1.29 5.99 7.81
CA ARG A 137 -2.75 6.17 7.79
C ARG A 137 -3.08 7.60 8.16
N PHE A 138 -3.94 8.24 7.40
CA PHE A 138 -4.39 9.59 7.70
C PHE A 138 -5.81 9.85 7.20
N GLY A 139 -6.45 10.88 7.76
CA GLY A 139 -7.82 11.22 7.40
C GLY A 139 -8.20 12.59 7.89
N GLY A 140 -9.42 12.98 7.54
CA GLY A 140 -9.98 14.27 7.89
C GLY A 140 -11.20 14.59 7.06
N PHE A 141 -11.37 15.86 6.73
CA PHE A 141 -12.53 16.39 6.02
C PHE A 141 -12.10 17.26 4.86
N GLY A 142 -12.96 17.39 3.87
CA GLY A 142 -12.63 18.16 2.68
C GLY A 142 -13.85 18.57 1.87
N ARG A 143 -13.54 19.22 0.76
CA ARG A 143 -14.50 19.66 -0.24
C ARG A 143 -14.45 18.74 -1.45
N LEU A 144 -15.59 18.15 -1.79
CA LEU A 144 -15.78 17.30 -2.97
C LEU A 144 -16.52 18.10 -4.04
N ASN A 145 -15.96 18.14 -5.25
CA ASN A 145 -16.54 18.78 -6.41
C ASN A 145 -16.83 17.72 -7.48
N PRO A 146 -18.05 17.15 -7.51
CA PRO A 146 -18.52 16.33 -8.61
C PRO A 146 -18.40 17.08 -9.93
N HIS A 147 -18.05 16.40 -11.03
CA HIS A 147 -18.16 17.02 -12.36
C HIS A 147 -19.64 17.31 -12.71
N ASN A 148 -20.53 16.43 -12.26
CA ASN A 148 -21.96 16.44 -12.47
C ASN A 148 -22.69 16.47 -11.12
N GLY A 149 -22.78 17.65 -10.51
CA GLY A 149 -23.49 17.81 -9.25
C GLY A 149 -23.08 19.08 -8.50
N PRO A 150 -23.71 19.35 -7.35
CA PRO A 150 -23.29 20.41 -6.47
C PRO A 150 -21.99 20.03 -5.74
N THR A 151 -21.19 21.04 -5.38
CA THR A 151 -20.10 20.89 -4.42
C THR A 151 -20.64 20.43 -3.07
N GLU A 152 -19.93 19.49 -2.44
CA GLU A 152 -20.18 19.00 -1.09
C GLU A 152 -19.03 19.43 -0.17
N GLU A 153 -19.38 19.98 0.97
CA GLU A 153 -18.44 20.43 2.00
C GLU A 153 -18.41 19.44 3.17
N ASP A 154 -17.37 19.50 3.98
CA ASP A 154 -17.18 18.66 5.18
C ASP A 154 -17.27 17.15 4.91
N VAL A 155 -16.89 16.72 3.70
CA VAL A 155 -16.89 15.31 3.30
C VAL A 155 -15.70 14.60 3.93
N SER A 156 -15.95 13.54 4.70
CA SER A 156 -14.90 12.76 5.33
C SER A 156 -14.07 11.96 4.31
N PHE A 157 -12.80 11.79 4.63
CA PHE A 157 -11.91 10.88 3.91
C PHE A 157 -10.99 10.10 4.85
N GLU A 158 -10.58 8.93 4.39
CA GLU A 158 -9.55 8.11 4.99
C GLU A 158 -8.60 7.61 3.90
N VAL A 159 -7.31 7.84 4.11
CA VAL A 159 -6.24 7.08 3.48
C VAL A 159 -5.81 6.03 4.47
N ASN A 160 -6.26 4.80 4.27
CA ASN A 160 -5.96 3.70 5.18
C ASN A 160 -4.50 3.29 5.07
N HIS A 161 -3.99 3.21 3.84
CA HIS A 161 -2.60 2.90 3.52
C HIS A 161 -2.11 3.89 2.47
N ALA A 162 -1.04 4.62 2.78
CA ALA A 162 -0.17 5.27 1.81
C ALA A 162 1.25 4.79 2.09
N CYS A 163 1.79 4.00 1.18
CA CYS A 163 2.98 3.19 1.43
C CYS A 163 4.09 3.52 0.46
N ASP A 164 5.25 3.84 1.02
CA ASP A 164 6.54 3.87 0.33
C ASP A 164 7.12 2.45 0.45
N VAL A 165 7.17 1.71 -0.65
CA VAL A 165 7.62 0.31 -0.66
C VAL A 165 8.85 0.17 -1.55
N ASP A 166 9.98 -0.20 -0.94
CA ASP A 166 11.30 -0.37 -1.56
C ASP A 166 11.96 0.93 -2.08
N GLU A 167 12.78 0.84 -3.14
CA GLU A 167 13.54 1.96 -3.69
C GLU A 167 12.63 2.94 -4.47
N PRO A 168 12.95 4.25 -4.47
CA PRO A 168 12.12 5.26 -5.10
C PRO A 168 11.79 4.95 -6.56
N GLY A 169 10.51 4.68 -6.83
CA GLY A 169 9.97 4.48 -8.16
C GLY A 169 10.24 3.10 -8.75
N VAL A 170 9.31 2.17 -8.51
CA VAL A 170 8.47 1.49 -9.52
C VAL A 170 7.62 0.42 -8.82
N GLY A 171 6.30 0.52 -8.98
CA GLY A 171 5.37 -0.62 -8.98
C GLY A 171 4.96 -1.24 -7.64
N GLN A 172 5.49 -0.77 -6.50
CA GLN A 172 5.16 -1.31 -5.18
C GLN A 172 4.51 -0.30 -4.22
N ASP A 173 4.80 0.99 -4.41
CA ASP A 173 4.04 2.04 -3.74
C ASP A 173 2.55 1.84 -4.02
N HIS A 174 1.73 2.00 -2.99
CA HIS A 174 0.29 1.88 -3.11
C HIS A 174 -0.43 2.87 -2.21
N ILE A 175 -1.68 3.14 -2.59
CA ILE A 175 -2.57 3.97 -1.83
C ILE A 175 -3.97 3.34 -1.76
N TYR A 176 -4.57 3.39 -0.57
CA TYR A 176 -5.95 3.02 -0.31
C TYR A 176 -6.73 4.23 0.18
N MET A 177 -7.46 4.86 -0.74
CA MET A 177 -8.29 6.03 -0.49
C MET A 177 -9.76 5.64 -0.33
N ARG A 178 -10.43 6.28 0.62
CA ARG A 178 -11.88 6.23 0.81
C ARG A 178 -12.43 7.63 1.02
N ILE A 179 -13.57 7.94 0.40
CA ILE A 179 -14.28 9.21 0.55
C ILE A 179 -15.77 8.93 0.78
N GLY A 180 -16.40 9.75 1.62
CA GLY A 180 -17.84 9.71 1.88
C GLY A 180 -18.17 9.64 3.37
N PRO A 181 -19.42 9.33 3.73
CA PRO A 181 -19.78 9.12 5.14
C PRO A 181 -19.20 7.78 5.61
N LEU A 182 -18.01 7.80 6.23
CA LEU A 182 -17.25 6.59 6.55
C LEU A 182 -17.75 5.83 7.80
N ALA A 183 -17.16 4.64 8.01
CA ALA A 183 -17.80 3.40 8.45
C ALA A 183 -18.81 2.87 7.41
N ASP A 184 -18.26 2.75 6.19
CA ASP A 184 -18.63 1.96 5.02
C ASP A 184 -19.92 2.24 4.25
N GLY A 185 -20.57 3.36 4.54
CA GLY A 185 -21.35 4.12 3.55
C GLY A 185 -20.50 4.92 2.54
N SER A 186 -19.22 4.55 2.32
CA SER A 186 -18.30 5.25 1.42
C SER A 186 -18.88 5.38 0.02
N ILE A 187 -18.85 6.60 -0.55
CA ILE A 187 -19.28 6.83 -1.93
C ILE A 187 -18.16 6.53 -2.93
N TYR A 188 -16.92 6.49 -2.45
CA TYR A 188 -15.75 6.22 -3.25
C TYR A 188 -14.73 5.40 -2.46
N PHE A 189 -14.13 4.44 -3.16
CA PHE A 189 -12.94 3.74 -2.70
C PHE A 189 -12.02 3.50 -3.90
N ARG A 190 -10.72 3.58 -3.68
CA ARG A 190 -9.71 3.11 -4.63
C ARG A 190 -8.54 2.53 -3.85
N HIS A 191 -8.14 1.32 -4.23
CA HIS A 191 -7.01 0.64 -3.64
C HIS A 191 -6.12 0.10 -4.75
N SER A 192 -4.98 0.74 -5.01
CA SER A 192 -4.14 0.38 -6.15
C SER A 192 -2.66 0.68 -5.94
N LEU A 193 -1.84 -0.06 -6.70
CA LEU A 193 -0.45 0.27 -6.95
C LEU A 193 -0.37 1.57 -7.75
N LEU A 194 0.68 2.36 -7.51
CA LEU A 194 0.93 3.56 -8.30
C LEU A 194 1.36 3.16 -9.72
N SER A 195 0.61 3.62 -10.72
CA SER A 195 0.97 3.51 -12.15
C SER A 195 1.91 4.64 -12.61
N GLY A 196 2.17 5.60 -11.72
CA GLY A 196 3.14 6.67 -11.89
C GLY A 196 3.17 7.61 -10.68
N GLY A 197 4.28 8.33 -10.53
CA GLY A 197 4.57 9.11 -9.32
C GLY A 197 5.25 8.27 -8.25
N ASN A 198 5.27 8.77 -7.01
CA ASN A 198 5.88 8.09 -5.87
C ASN A 198 5.32 8.62 -4.54
N ILE A 199 5.43 7.80 -3.50
CA ILE A 199 5.26 8.18 -2.10
C ILE A 199 6.65 8.27 -1.48
N GLN A 200 6.82 9.13 -0.48
CA GLN A 200 8.06 9.24 0.28
C GLN A 200 7.75 9.27 1.77
N TRP A 201 8.43 8.38 2.47
CA TRP A 201 8.42 8.34 3.91
C TRP A 201 9.65 9.01 4.49
N HIS A 202 9.42 9.86 5.49
CA HIS A 202 10.49 10.58 6.15
C HIS A 202 10.34 10.46 7.65
N ARG A 203 11.31 9.81 8.28
CA ARG A 203 11.42 9.85 9.74
C ARG A 203 11.55 11.28 10.23
N LEU A 204 10.80 11.64 11.26
CA LEU A 204 11.03 12.88 11.98
C LEU A 204 12.22 12.65 12.91
N THR A 205 13.37 13.20 12.58
CA THR A 205 14.50 13.21 13.51
C THR A 205 14.15 14.12 14.69
N GLY A 206 14.16 13.56 15.90
CA GLY A 206 14.10 14.38 17.12
C GLY A 206 15.32 15.28 17.17
N ASN A 207 15.11 16.59 17.22
CA ASN A 207 16.14 17.46 17.80
C ASN A 207 16.21 17.10 19.28
N ASN A 208 17.23 16.33 19.66
CA ASN A 208 17.64 16.16 21.05
C ASN A 208 18.05 17.51 21.66
#